data_AF-A0A957JXH0-F1
#
_entry.id   AF-A0A957JXH0-F1
#
_cell.length_a   1.000
_cell.length_b   1.000
_cell.length_c   1.000
_cell.angle_alpha   90.00
_cell.angle_beta   90.00
_cell.angle_gamma   90.00
#
_symmetry.space_group_name_H-M   'P 1'
#
loop_
_entity.id
_entity.type
_entity.pdbx_description
1 polymer ?
#
loop_
_entity_poly.entity_id
_entity_poly.type
_entity_poly.pdbx_seq_one_letter_code
_entity_poly.pdbx_strand_id
1 'polypeptide(L)'
;APATSEPAPTEAPAEPTAAPAEPTAAIEPTEPAAAAAPTTNLTDGCVEQYDEAVDYFPEKVTVSHSQGFTVEYFNHYKLVTVTAPYVGAAESVQYVLLQCGTPRPEGFDAAAVIEVPVNSIVAMSTTYLPALVELGLADRLVGLDTPLYVTNPTVRELIDDGVLAEIGSGPDVNVEVALDLNPDLIMTYASGFPEFDAYPILEQAGLPVALNADYTDLTPLGRAEWIDYIALFFNKEAAAEQIFGDIATEYDALLTLAATAGERPTVFTNAPFEGIWYMPGGASYTARLLADAGADYLWADDESSGTLYLDFEAVFAVAADADYWLHVGYFPTMADLLAADERFGEFAAFQNGNVWNYDAITNEAGGIDFFESGAQFPNLVLADMIKIFHPDLLPDHEFVYHRPVQ
;
A
#
# COMPACT_ATOMS: atom_id res chain seq x y z
N ALA A 1 22.92 101.86 -78.44
CA ALA A 1 23.96 100.87 -78.12
C ALA A 1 24.63 101.28 -76.81
N PRO A 2 24.87 100.36 -75.86
CA PRO A 2 23.84 99.57 -75.21
C PRO A 2 23.86 99.72 -73.67
N ALA A 3 22.74 99.33 -73.06
CA ALA A 3 22.54 99.17 -71.62
C ALA A 3 22.77 97.69 -71.24
N THR A 4 23.29 97.44 -70.04
CA THR A 4 23.28 96.11 -69.40
C THR A 4 23.06 96.28 -67.90
N SER A 5 22.02 95.57 -67.45
CA SER A 5 21.44 95.47 -66.11
C SER A 5 22.00 94.28 -65.33
N GLU A 6 22.06 94.42 -64.00
CA GLU A 6 22.35 93.36 -63.02
C GLU A 6 21.28 92.23 -62.99
N PRO A 7 21.65 90.98 -62.65
CA PRO A 7 20.70 89.91 -62.42
C PRO A 7 20.32 89.73 -60.93
N ALA A 8 19.06 89.34 -60.72
CA ALA A 8 18.39 89.07 -59.45
C ALA A 8 18.69 87.65 -58.90
N PRO A 9 18.42 87.37 -57.60
CA PRO A 9 18.86 86.14 -56.94
C PRO A 9 17.94 84.94 -57.20
N THR A 10 18.52 83.74 -57.13
CA THR A 10 17.90 82.45 -57.46
C THR A 10 17.22 81.82 -56.24
N GLU A 11 15.99 81.35 -56.43
CA GLU A 11 15.11 80.66 -55.47
C GLU A 11 15.57 79.21 -55.18
N ALA A 12 15.40 78.76 -53.94
CA ALA A 12 15.69 77.40 -53.49
C ALA A 12 14.51 76.44 -53.77
N PRO A 13 14.75 75.13 -54.05
CA PRO A 13 13.68 74.18 -54.29
C PRO A 13 13.04 73.63 -53.01
N ALA A 14 11.73 73.42 -53.06
CA ALA A 14 10.89 72.91 -51.99
C ALA A 14 11.05 71.38 -51.75
N GLU A 15 11.05 70.97 -50.47
CA GLU A 15 10.99 69.57 -50.02
C GLU A 15 9.58 68.97 -50.20
N PRO A 16 9.45 67.67 -50.51
CA PRO A 16 8.15 67.01 -50.61
C PRO A 16 7.63 66.59 -49.24
N THR A 17 6.36 66.93 -48.99
CA THR A 17 5.57 66.61 -47.80
C THR A 17 5.34 65.10 -47.64
N ALA A 18 5.76 64.52 -46.52
CA ALA A 18 5.46 63.13 -46.16
C ALA A 18 4.02 63.00 -45.60
N ALA A 19 3.32 61.93 -46.00
CA ALA A 19 1.99 61.59 -45.53
C ALA A 19 1.99 61.14 -44.05
N PRO A 20 0.88 61.33 -43.30
CA PRO A 20 0.81 60.92 -41.91
C PRO A 20 0.76 59.39 -41.77
N ALA A 21 1.55 58.85 -40.83
CA ALA A 21 1.55 57.44 -40.47
C ALA A 21 0.24 57.06 -39.75
N GLU A 22 -0.32 55.90 -40.09
CA GLU A 22 -1.43 55.28 -39.36
C GLU A 22 -1.00 54.92 -37.94
N PRO A 23 -1.90 55.00 -36.94
CA PRO A 23 -1.57 54.64 -35.58
C PRO A 23 -1.43 53.12 -35.48
N THR A 24 -0.24 52.66 -35.11
CA THR A 24 0.00 51.27 -34.70
C THR A 24 -0.91 50.94 -33.52
N ALA A 25 -1.82 49.99 -33.72
CA ALA A 25 -2.66 49.47 -32.65
C ALA A 25 -1.75 48.90 -31.54
N ALA A 26 -1.93 49.38 -30.32
CA ALA A 26 -1.31 48.79 -29.15
C ALA A 26 -1.85 47.35 -29.01
N ILE A 27 -0.93 46.39 -29.00
CA ILE A 27 -1.25 45.01 -28.61
C ILE A 27 -1.50 45.07 -27.11
N GLU A 28 -2.76 44.94 -26.70
CA GLU A 28 -3.10 44.73 -25.28
C GLU A 28 -2.35 43.48 -24.79
N PRO A 29 -1.80 43.49 -23.56
CA PRO A 29 -1.20 42.30 -22.99
C PRO A 29 -2.29 41.24 -22.93
N THR A 30 -2.09 40.14 -23.67
CA THR A 30 -2.94 38.98 -23.60
C THR A 30 -2.81 38.45 -22.19
N GLU A 31 -3.90 38.54 -21.42
CA GLU A 31 -4.03 37.89 -20.12
C GLU A 31 -3.60 36.41 -20.32
N PRO A 32 -2.64 35.88 -19.53
CA PRO A 32 -2.27 34.49 -19.68
C PRO A 32 -3.55 33.66 -19.50
N ALA A 33 -3.84 32.80 -20.47
CA ALA A 33 -4.98 31.91 -20.37
C ALA A 33 -4.90 31.18 -19.03
N ALA A 34 -5.93 31.32 -18.19
CA ALA A 34 -6.02 30.58 -16.94
C ALA A 34 -5.72 29.11 -17.22
N ALA A 35 -4.80 28.52 -16.46
CA ALA A 35 -4.42 27.12 -16.62
C ALA A 35 -5.70 26.28 -16.54
N ALA A 36 -5.96 25.46 -17.57
CA ALA A 36 -7.12 24.59 -17.56
C ALA A 36 -6.97 23.62 -16.38
N ALA A 37 -7.99 23.52 -15.54
CA ALA A 37 -7.99 22.59 -14.42
C ALA A 37 -7.75 21.15 -14.93
N PRO A 38 -6.89 20.37 -14.26
CA PRO A 38 -6.63 19.00 -14.69
C PRO A 38 -7.91 18.16 -14.58
N THR A 39 -8.07 17.20 -15.49
CA THR A 39 -9.18 16.24 -15.46
C THR A 39 -8.81 14.91 -14.81
N THR A 40 -7.51 14.70 -14.58
CA THR A 40 -6.91 13.53 -13.93
C THR A 40 -5.79 14.01 -13.03
N ASN A 41 -5.44 13.24 -12.00
CA ASN A 41 -4.33 13.61 -11.11
C ASN A 41 -3.00 13.60 -11.88
N LEU A 42 -2.11 14.53 -11.52
CA LEU A 42 -0.79 14.61 -12.14
C LEU A 42 0.10 13.49 -11.60
N THR A 43 0.33 12.45 -12.39
CA THR A 43 1.12 11.28 -11.99
C THR A 43 2.60 11.38 -12.35
N ASP A 44 2.97 12.35 -13.18
CA ASP A 44 4.34 12.62 -13.61
C ASP A 44 4.59 14.12 -13.76
N GLY A 45 5.74 14.59 -13.27
CA GLY A 45 6.13 16.00 -13.33
C GLY A 45 5.38 16.88 -12.33
N CYS A 46 5.61 18.20 -12.42
CA CYS A 46 5.11 19.19 -11.48
C CYS A 46 4.25 20.26 -12.14
N VAL A 47 3.43 20.91 -11.33
CA VAL A 47 2.64 22.07 -11.75
C VAL A 47 3.58 23.21 -12.14
N GLU A 48 3.53 23.62 -13.41
CA GLU A 48 4.35 24.73 -13.92
C GLU A 48 3.69 26.10 -13.67
N GLN A 49 2.35 26.14 -13.68
CA GLN A 49 1.56 27.34 -13.50
C GLN A 49 0.52 27.10 -12.41
N TYR A 50 0.83 27.61 -11.21
CA TYR A 50 -0.04 27.51 -10.06
C TYR A 50 -1.20 28.51 -10.11
N ASP A 51 -2.41 28.02 -9.84
CA ASP A 51 -3.62 28.79 -9.59
C ASP A 51 -4.29 28.24 -8.32
N GLU A 52 -4.51 29.10 -7.32
CA GLU A 52 -5.08 28.72 -6.03
C GLU A 52 -6.51 28.19 -6.11
N ALA A 53 -7.25 28.53 -7.18
CA ALA A 53 -8.63 28.11 -7.38
C ALA A 53 -8.77 26.75 -8.07
N VAL A 54 -7.67 26.17 -8.56
CA VAL A 54 -7.68 24.90 -9.30
C VAL A 54 -7.57 23.72 -8.33
N ASP A 55 -8.46 22.73 -8.49
CA ASP A 55 -8.31 21.42 -7.86
C ASP A 55 -7.32 20.58 -8.68
N TYR A 56 -6.14 20.33 -8.13
CA TYR A 56 -5.09 19.51 -8.71
C TYR A 56 -5.27 18.00 -8.43
N PHE A 57 -6.30 17.63 -7.65
CA PHE A 57 -6.67 16.25 -7.36
C PHE A 57 -8.14 15.95 -7.74
N PRO A 58 -8.50 16.06 -9.03
CA PRO A 58 -9.87 15.76 -9.48
C PRO A 58 -10.30 14.31 -9.23
N GLU A 59 -9.36 13.37 -9.15
CA GLU A 59 -9.58 11.96 -8.82
C GLU A 59 -9.27 11.74 -7.33
N LYS A 60 -10.20 11.16 -6.58
CA LYS A 60 -10.11 11.06 -5.11
C LYS A 60 -10.49 9.66 -4.66
N VAL A 61 -9.76 9.13 -3.69
CA VAL A 61 -10.20 7.93 -2.96
C VAL A 61 -11.25 8.26 -1.91
N THR A 62 -12.15 7.31 -1.65
CA THR A 62 -13.13 7.32 -0.57
C THR A 62 -12.94 6.09 0.32
N VAL A 63 -12.16 6.26 1.39
CA VAL A 63 -11.90 5.19 2.37
C VAL A 63 -13.20 4.75 3.04
N SER A 64 -13.53 3.46 2.93
CA SER A 64 -14.85 2.91 3.26
C SER A 64 -14.79 1.64 4.13
N HIS A 65 -13.69 0.90 4.10
CA HIS A 65 -13.47 -0.34 4.85
C HIS A 65 -12.41 -0.23 5.94
N SER A 66 -11.32 0.48 5.68
CA SER A 66 -10.24 0.76 6.61
C SER A 66 -10.69 1.80 7.64
N GLN A 67 -10.28 1.58 8.89
CA GLN A 67 -10.36 2.59 9.95
C GLN A 67 -8.97 3.16 10.28
N GLY A 68 -7.92 2.64 9.66
CA GLY A 68 -6.52 2.94 9.95
C GLY A 68 -6.02 4.26 9.37
N PHE A 69 -6.72 4.84 8.39
CA PHE A 69 -6.37 6.16 7.87
C PHE A 69 -7.58 6.95 7.35
N THR A 70 -7.41 8.27 7.21
CA THR A 70 -8.35 9.16 6.53
C THR A 70 -7.61 10.11 5.58
N VAL A 71 -8.32 10.65 4.59
CA VAL A 71 -7.79 11.66 3.69
C VAL A 71 -8.76 12.83 3.54
N GLU A 72 -8.23 14.05 3.63
CA GLU A 72 -8.93 15.29 3.31
C GLU A 72 -8.26 15.96 2.11
N TYR A 73 -9.06 16.32 1.09
CA TYR A 73 -8.55 16.94 -0.13
C TYR A 73 -8.69 18.46 -0.09
N PHE A 74 -7.60 19.14 -0.44
CA PHE A 74 -7.56 20.56 -0.74
C PHE A 74 -7.11 20.73 -2.19
N ASN A 75 -7.20 21.98 -2.68
CA ASN A 75 -6.92 22.28 -4.08
C ASN A 75 -5.54 21.81 -4.55
N HIS A 76 -4.49 21.92 -3.72
CA HIS A 76 -3.10 21.59 -4.10
C HIS A 76 -2.35 20.76 -3.06
N TYR A 77 -3.03 20.28 -2.02
CA TYR A 77 -2.46 19.27 -1.13
C TYR A 77 -3.55 18.33 -0.58
N LYS A 78 -3.14 17.17 -0.07
CA LYS A 78 -3.99 16.23 0.66
C LYS A 78 -3.50 16.17 2.10
N LEU A 79 -4.40 16.10 3.06
CA LEU A 79 -4.06 15.82 4.45
C LEU A 79 -4.42 14.37 4.74
N VAL A 80 -3.40 13.54 4.97
CA VAL A 80 -3.55 12.11 5.25
C VAL A 80 -3.29 11.88 6.73
N THR A 81 -4.26 11.31 7.43
CA THR A 81 -4.13 10.98 8.85
C THR A 81 -4.09 9.48 9.03
N VAL A 82 -2.99 8.93 9.52
CA VAL A 82 -2.92 7.54 10.02
C VAL A 82 -3.43 7.54 11.45
N THR A 83 -4.62 6.98 11.66
CA THR A 83 -5.40 7.12 12.91
C THR A 83 -4.79 6.33 14.06
N ALA A 84 -4.22 5.16 13.76
CA ALA A 84 -3.54 4.28 14.70
C ALA A 84 -2.24 3.75 14.06
N PRO A 85 -1.11 4.48 14.16
CA PRO A 85 0.15 4.13 13.50
C PRO A 85 0.76 2.80 13.99
N TYR A 86 0.31 2.30 15.15
CA TYR A 86 0.63 0.99 15.68
C TYR A 86 -0.46 0.54 16.68
N VAL A 87 -0.45 -0.75 17.04
CA VAL A 87 -1.42 -1.31 18.00
C VAL A 87 -1.30 -0.61 19.35
N GLY A 88 -2.38 0.01 19.81
CA GLY A 88 -2.43 0.72 21.08
C GLY A 88 -1.90 2.16 21.03
N ALA A 89 -1.61 2.70 19.84
CA ALA A 89 -1.26 4.11 19.67
C ALA A 89 -2.36 5.03 20.23
N ALA A 90 -1.94 6.04 21.02
CA ALA A 90 -2.84 7.03 21.58
C ALA A 90 -3.03 8.27 20.68
N GLU A 91 -2.09 8.47 19.75
CA GLU A 91 -2.02 9.64 18.87
C GLU A 91 -1.93 9.19 17.42
N SER A 92 -2.59 9.95 16.54
CA SER A 92 -2.48 9.78 15.10
C SER A 92 -1.26 10.49 14.54
N VAL A 93 -0.84 10.10 13.34
CA VAL A 93 0.22 10.78 12.57
C VAL A 93 -0.41 11.40 11.33
N GLN A 94 0.03 12.61 10.96
CA GLN A 94 -0.49 13.33 9.81
C GLN A 94 0.61 13.65 8.80
N TYR A 95 0.28 13.48 7.52
CA TYR A 95 1.12 13.83 6.39
C TYR A 95 0.40 14.82 5.49
N VAL A 96 1.13 15.83 5.03
CA VAL A 96 0.68 16.78 4.00
C VAL A 96 1.30 16.36 2.68
N LEU A 97 0.47 15.80 1.80
CA LEU A 97 0.89 15.42 0.47
C LEU A 97 0.70 16.61 -0.47
N LEU A 98 1.78 17.34 -0.72
CA LEU A 98 1.79 18.59 -1.46
C LEU A 98 1.97 18.33 -2.96
N GLN A 99 1.08 18.82 -3.82
CA GLN A 99 1.28 18.75 -5.25
C GLN A 99 2.58 19.48 -5.63
N CYS A 100 3.55 18.79 -6.22
CA CYS A 100 4.83 19.41 -6.54
C CYS A 100 4.64 20.57 -7.54
N GLY A 101 5.41 21.64 -7.36
CA GLY A 101 5.26 22.89 -8.11
C GLY A 101 4.21 23.87 -7.55
N THR A 102 3.57 23.55 -6.42
CA THR A 102 2.60 24.42 -5.73
C THR A 102 3.16 24.96 -4.41
N PRO A 103 2.65 26.10 -3.88
CA PRO A 103 3.14 26.64 -2.64
C PRO A 103 2.77 25.76 -1.45
N ARG A 104 3.70 25.58 -0.52
CA ARG A 104 3.47 24.83 0.72
C ARG A 104 2.38 25.51 1.58
N PRO A 105 1.43 24.76 2.14
CA PRO A 105 0.43 25.30 3.05
C PRO A 105 1.03 25.75 4.39
N GLU A 106 0.50 26.84 4.95
CA GLU A 106 0.87 27.35 6.28
C GLU A 106 0.34 26.45 7.40
N GLY A 107 1.02 26.43 8.55
CA GLY A 107 0.53 25.77 9.77
C GLY A 107 0.98 24.31 9.98
N PHE A 108 1.76 23.75 9.06
CA PHE A 108 2.28 22.37 9.16
C PHE A 108 3.80 22.33 9.36
N ASP A 109 4.31 21.33 10.07
CA ASP A 109 5.76 21.07 10.20
C ASP A 109 6.36 20.70 8.84
N ALA A 110 7.62 21.08 8.60
CA ALA A 110 8.33 20.73 7.37
C ALA A 110 8.55 19.23 7.22
N ALA A 111 8.78 18.54 8.33
CA ALA A 111 8.99 17.10 8.33
C ALA A 111 7.72 16.30 7.93
N ALA A 112 6.54 16.90 8.07
CA ALA A 112 5.26 16.27 7.71
C ALA A 112 4.85 16.49 6.24
N VAL A 113 5.59 17.32 5.49
CA VAL A 113 5.26 17.63 4.09
C VAL A 113 6.04 16.73 3.14
N ILE A 114 5.32 16.01 2.29
CA ILE A 114 5.87 15.15 1.25
C ILE A 114 5.34 15.67 -0.10
N GLU A 115 6.23 15.93 -1.05
CA GLU A 115 5.81 16.34 -2.39
C GLU A 115 5.31 15.12 -3.18
N VAL A 116 4.18 15.28 -3.88
CA VAL A 116 3.55 14.26 -4.72
C VAL A 116 3.37 14.75 -6.16
N PRO A 117 3.46 13.85 -7.16
CA PRO A 117 3.75 12.42 -7.03
C PRO A 117 5.22 12.15 -6.66
N VAL A 118 5.44 11.19 -5.75
CA VAL A 118 6.80 10.73 -5.42
C VAL A 118 7.39 9.94 -6.59
N ASN A 119 8.69 10.07 -6.83
CA ASN A 119 9.38 9.43 -7.97
C ASN A 119 10.32 8.30 -7.56
N SER A 120 10.63 8.17 -6.27
CA SER A 120 11.43 7.08 -5.74
C SER A 120 10.94 6.69 -4.35
N ILE A 121 10.79 5.39 -4.12
CA ILE A 121 10.35 4.83 -2.85
C ILE A 121 11.29 3.72 -2.36
N VAL A 122 11.57 3.73 -1.06
CA VAL A 122 12.06 2.56 -0.34
C VAL A 122 10.89 1.93 0.42
N ALA A 123 10.64 0.63 0.20
CA ALA A 123 9.59 -0.11 0.88
C ALA A 123 10.19 -1.01 1.96
N MET A 124 9.89 -0.73 3.23
CA MET A 124 10.44 -1.47 4.38
C MET A 124 9.53 -2.59 4.89
N SER A 125 8.57 -3.03 4.08
CA SER A 125 7.75 -4.22 4.31
C SER A 125 7.41 -4.83 2.95
N THR A 126 7.45 -6.16 2.87
CA THR A 126 7.01 -6.89 1.68
C THR A 126 5.52 -6.66 1.39
N THR A 127 4.70 -6.35 2.41
CA THR A 127 3.25 -6.11 2.25
C THR A 127 2.92 -4.91 1.36
N TYR A 128 3.86 -3.98 1.15
CA TYR A 128 3.66 -2.81 0.30
C TYR A 128 3.89 -3.11 -1.19
N LEU A 129 4.64 -4.19 -1.49
CA LEU A 129 5.09 -4.52 -2.84
C LEU A 129 3.95 -4.88 -3.81
N PRO A 130 2.94 -5.68 -3.43
CA PRO A 130 1.82 -5.97 -4.32
C PRO A 130 1.11 -4.69 -4.79
N ALA A 131 0.81 -3.77 -3.86
CA ALA A 131 0.19 -2.50 -4.20
C ALA A 131 1.03 -1.67 -5.17
N LEU A 132 2.35 -1.57 -4.94
CA LEU A 132 3.25 -0.87 -5.86
C LEU A 132 3.25 -1.50 -7.26
N VAL A 133 3.24 -2.84 -7.35
CA VAL A 133 3.23 -3.53 -8.64
C VAL A 133 1.90 -3.35 -9.37
N GLU A 134 0.76 -3.52 -8.68
CA GLU A 134 -0.58 -3.35 -9.26
C GLU A 134 -0.85 -1.92 -9.73
N LEU A 135 -0.32 -0.92 -9.02
CA LEU A 135 -0.40 0.50 -9.41
C LEU A 135 0.58 0.85 -10.56
N GLY A 136 1.40 -0.09 -11.02
CA GLY A 136 2.39 0.12 -12.06
C GLY A 136 3.56 1.01 -11.62
N LEU A 137 3.97 0.91 -10.35
CA LEU A 137 4.99 1.74 -9.70
C LEU A 137 6.29 0.98 -9.38
N ALA A 138 6.46 -0.23 -9.92
CA ALA A 138 7.66 -1.03 -9.69
C ALA A 138 8.95 -0.31 -10.14
N ASP A 139 8.87 0.56 -11.15
CA ASP A 139 9.96 1.41 -11.62
C ASP A 139 10.37 2.51 -10.64
N ARG A 140 9.51 2.83 -9.66
CA ARG A 140 9.77 3.81 -8.60
C ARG A 140 10.43 3.18 -7.38
N LEU A 141 10.45 1.87 -7.26
CA LEU A 141 11.08 1.17 -6.15
C LEU A 141 12.60 1.22 -6.30
N VAL A 142 13.29 1.81 -5.32
CA VAL A 142 14.76 1.98 -5.32
C VAL A 142 15.45 1.21 -4.20
N GLY A 143 14.69 0.73 -3.22
CA GLY A 143 15.24 -0.08 -2.15
C GLY A 143 14.20 -0.79 -1.29
N LEU A 144 14.71 -1.71 -0.47
CA LEU A 144 13.95 -2.56 0.44
C LEU A 144 14.60 -2.56 1.82
N ASP A 145 13.86 -2.93 2.87
CA ASP A 145 14.47 -3.31 4.14
C ASP A 145 15.33 -4.58 3.98
N THR A 146 14.75 -5.64 3.39
CA THR A 146 15.47 -6.87 3.03
C THR A 146 14.84 -7.57 1.82
N PRO A 147 15.64 -8.09 0.87
CA PRO A 147 15.13 -8.86 -0.27
C PRO A 147 14.77 -10.31 0.09
N LEU A 148 15.10 -10.76 1.32
CA LEU A 148 15.05 -12.16 1.72
C LEU A 148 13.65 -12.77 1.59
N TYR A 149 12.63 -12.03 2.00
CA TYR A 149 11.25 -12.53 2.05
C TYR A 149 10.42 -12.19 0.82
N VAL A 150 11.00 -11.52 -0.18
CA VAL A 150 10.27 -11.09 -1.37
C VAL A 150 9.87 -12.29 -2.23
N THR A 151 8.58 -12.39 -2.57
CA THR A 151 8.03 -13.43 -3.45
C THR A 151 7.54 -12.89 -4.79
N ASN A 152 7.25 -11.59 -4.87
CA ASN A 152 6.67 -10.95 -6.03
C ASN A 152 7.63 -11.05 -7.23
N PRO A 153 7.20 -11.65 -8.37
CA PRO A 153 8.10 -11.94 -9.48
C PRO A 153 8.70 -10.68 -10.12
N THR A 154 7.92 -9.60 -10.20
CA THR A 154 8.39 -8.32 -10.75
C THR A 154 9.49 -7.72 -9.87
N VAL A 155 9.30 -7.74 -8.55
CA VAL A 155 10.30 -7.21 -7.60
C VAL A 155 11.53 -8.12 -7.53
N ARG A 156 11.35 -9.44 -7.63
CA ARG A 156 12.46 -10.41 -7.74
C ARG A 156 13.35 -10.13 -8.95
N GLU A 157 12.78 -9.79 -10.09
CA GLU A 157 13.56 -9.41 -11.28
C GLU A 157 14.42 -8.16 -11.00
N LEU A 158 13.85 -7.13 -10.35
CA LEU A 158 14.60 -5.93 -9.96
C LEU A 158 15.74 -6.23 -8.95
N ILE A 159 15.53 -7.17 -8.04
CA ILE A 159 16.56 -7.64 -7.10
C ILE A 159 17.68 -8.35 -7.86
N ASP A 160 17.33 -9.29 -8.74
CA ASP A 160 18.29 -10.11 -9.49
C ASP A 160 19.12 -9.26 -10.48
N ASP A 161 18.53 -8.19 -11.01
CA ASP A 161 19.20 -7.19 -11.85
C ASP A 161 20.06 -6.19 -11.06
N GLY A 162 20.00 -6.21 -9.72
CA GLY A 162 20.77 -5.32 -8.84
C GLY A 162 20.27 -3.87 -8.86
N VAL A 163 18.99 -3.65 -9.19
CA VAL A 163 18.36 -2.33 -9.21
C VAL A 163 18.05 -1.84 -7.79
N LEU A 164 17.66 -2.75 -6.90
CA LEU A 164 17.22 -2.41 -5.53
C LEU A 164 18.36 -2.47 -4.52
N ALA A 165 18.49 -1.42 -3.71
CA ALA A 165 19.38 -1.43 -2.56
C ALA A 165 18.69 -2.03 -1.32
N GLU A 166 19.46 -2.71 -0.46
CA GLU A 166 19.02 -3.19 0.85
C GLU A 166 19.45 -2.18 1.92
N ILE A 167 18.50 -1.69 2.72
CA ILE A 167 18.78 -0.74 3.80
C ILE A 167 18.68 -1.34 5.20
N GLY A 168 18.26 -2.60 5.36
CA GLY A 168 18.06 -3.22 6.67
C GLY A 168 16.79 -2.75 7.38
N SER A 169 16.53 -3.32 8.56
CA SER A 169 15.31 -3.06 9.35
C SER A 169 15.63 -2.75 10.81
N GLY A 170 14.63 -2.20 11.50
CA GLY A 170 14.71 -1.82 12.92
C GLY A 170 15.94 -0.96 13.24
N PRO A 171 16.66 -1.25 14.34
CA PRO A 171 17.80 -0.45 14.78
C PRO A 171 19.07 -0.66 13.91
N ASP A 172 19.09 -1.71 13.08
CA ASP A 172 20.22 -2.05 12.22
C ASP A 172 20.12 -1.42 10.82
N VAL A 173 19.12 -0.54 10.60
CA VAL A 173 18.95 0.19 9.34
C VAL A 173 20.21 0.99 8.99
N ASN A 174 20.67 0.84 7.75
CA ASN A 174 21.83 1.52 7.20
C ASN A 174 21.44 2.91 6.67
N VAL A 175 21.43 3.88 7.58
CA VAL A 175 21.06 5.28 7.29
C VAL A 175 21.93 5.90 6.20
N GLU A 176 23.21 5.55 6.12
CA GLU A 176 24.12 6.09 5.08
C GLU A 176 23.69 5.64 3.68
N VAL A 177 23.30 4.36 3.52
CA VAL A 177 22.76 3.87 2.24
C VAL A 177 21.43 4.56 1.91
N ALA A 178 20.55 4.75 2.89
CA ALA A 178 19.29 5.45 2.68
C ALA A 178 19.50 6.93 2.27
N LEU A 179 20.49 7.61 2.85
CA LEU A 179 20.89 8.97 2.47
C LEU A 179 21.51 9.02 1.06
N ASP A 180 22.35 8.04 0.71
CA ASP A 180 22.97 7.94 -0.61
C ASP A 180 21.93 7.67 -1.71
N LEU A 181 20.88 6.89 -1.41
CA LEU A 181 19.73 6.68 -2.31
C LEU A 181 18.91 7.96 -2.51
N ASN A 182 18.82 8.80 -1.47
CA ASN A 182 18.02 10.02 -1.44
C ASN A 182 16.59 9.81 -2.00
N PRO A 183 15.79 8.89 -1.42
CA PRO A 183 14.44 8.62 -1.90
C PRO A 183 13.48 9.77 -1.60
N ASP A 184 12.47 9.94 -2.45
CA ASP A 184 11.36 10.89 -2.22
C ASP A 184 10.44 10.40 -1.09
N LEU A 185 10.45 9.09 -0.80
CA LEU A 185 9.69 8.46 0.27
C LEU A 185 10.37 7.19 0.80
N ILE A 186 10.40 7.04 2.13
CA ILE A 186 10.60 5.75 2.78
C ILE A 186 9.29 5.37 3.46
N MET A 187 8.67 4.28 3.01
CA MET A 187 7.48 3.75 3.66
C MET A 187 7.90 2.63 4.61
N THR A 188 7.53 2.76 5.87
CA THR A 188 7.85 1.81 6.94
C THR A 188 6.67 1.65 7.89
N TYR A 189 6.77 0.74 8.84
CA TYR A 189 5.81 0.56 9.93
C TYR A 189 6.39 1.09 11.25
N ALA A 190 5.53 1.19 12.26
CA ALA A 190 5.91 1.35 13.66
C ALA A 190 5.36 0.17 14.46
N SER A 191 6.09 -0.32 15.45
CA SER A 191 5.66 -1.41 16.33
C SER A 191 5.12 -0.92 17.67
N GLY A 192 5.40 0.35 18.02
CA GLY A 192 5.15 0.91 19.35
C GLY A 192 6.28 0.60 20.34
N PHE A 193 7.32 -0.11 19.90
CA PHE A 193 8.52 -0.43 20.66
C PHE A 193 9.72 0.20 19.95
N PRO A 194 10.23 1.36 20.45
CA PRO A 194 11.26 2.13 19.77
C PRO A 194 12.53 1.35 19.42
N GLU A 195 12.84 0.27 20.14
CA GLU A 195 13.98 -0.60 19.86
C GLU A 195 13.85 -1.43 18.57
N PHE A 196 12.63 -1.58 18.01
CA PHE A 196 12.36 -2.32 16.77
C PHE A 196 11.98 -1.39 15.61
N ASP A 197 11.83 -0.09 15.86
CA ASP A 197 11.33 0.87 14.88
C ASP A 197 12.49 1.57 14.16
N ALA A 198 12.49 1.51 12.83
CA ALA A 198 13.50 2.17 11.99
C ALA A 198 13.17 3.65 11.72
N TYR A 199 11.90 4.03 11.74
CA TYR A 199 11.46 5.38 11.36
C TYR A 199 12.12 6.52 12.16
N PRO A 200 12.38 6.42 13.49
CA PRO A 200 12.88 7.57 14.24
C PRO A 200 14.29 7.99 13.83
N ILE A 201 15.15 7.03 13.45
CA ILE A 201 16.53 7.34 13.02
C ILE A 201 16.56 7.87 11.58
N LEU A 202 15.64 7.39 10.72
CA LEU A 202 15.48 7.89 9.35
C LEU A 202 14.96 9.33 9.33
N GLU A 203 13.94 9.64 10.14
CA GLU A 203 13.43 11.00 10.31
C GLU A 203 14.49 11.96 10.89
N GLN A 204 15.27 11.50 11.88
CA GLN A 204 16.38 12.29 12.44
C GLN A 204 17.48 12.58 11.41
N ALA A 205 17.65 11.72 10.41
CA ALA A 205 18.56 11.93 9.28
C ALA A 205 17.98 12.90 8.23
N GLY A 206 16.72 13.31 8.36
CA GLY A 206 16.03 14.21 7.44
C GLY A 206 15.45 13.53 6.21
N LEU A 207 15.30 12.19 6.24
CA LEU A 207 14.66 11.44 5.17
C LEU A 207 13.13 11.54 5.28
N PRO A 208 12.40 11.64 4.16
CA PRO A 208 10.94 11.67 4.16
C PRO A 208 10.39 10.27 4.49
N VAL A 209 9.68 10.15 5.62
CA VAL A 209 9.14 8.87 6.09
C VAL A 209 7.62 8.91 6.15
N ALA A 210 6.96 7.83 5.73
CA ALA A 210 5.54 7.61 5.97
C ALA A 210 5.32 6.25 6.65
N LEU A 211 4.52 6.28 7.71
CA LEU A 211 4.09 5.10 8.46
C LEU A 211 2.88 4.45 7.80
N ASN A 212 3.04 3.23 7.33
CA ASN A 212 1.95 2.36 6.89
C ASN A 212 1.62 1.36 8.01
N ALA A 213 0.34 1.31 8.39
CA ALA A 213 -0.17 0.54 9.51
C ALA A 213 -1.27 -0.45 9.07
N ASP A 214 -1.18 -0.94 7.83
CA ASP A 214 -2.06 -1.95 7.22
C ASP A 214 -2.42 -3.11 8.16
N TYR A 215 -1.44 -3.63 8.90
CA TYR A 215 -1.58 -4.75 9.81
C TYR A 215 -2.49 -4.45 11.02
N THR A 216 -2.78 -3.19 11.31
CA THR A 216 -3.67 -2.77 12.42
C THR A 216 -5.15 -2.90 12.06
N ASP A 217 -5.51 -2.88 10.78
CA ASP A 217 -6.89 -3.14 10.35
C ASP A 217 -7.24 -4.61 10.58
N LEU A 218 -8.38 -4.87 11.22
CA LEU A 218 -8.79 -6.22 11.62
C LEU A 218 -9.73 -6.89 10.62
N THR A 219 -10.19 -6.16 9.60
CA THR A 219 -11.05 -6.70 8.54
C THR A 219 -10.21 -6.99 7.28
N PRO A 220 -10.52 -8.06 6.54
CA PRO A 220 -9.79 -8.38 5.31
C PRO A 220 -9.83 -7.26 4.27
N LEU A 221 -11.01 -6.69 4.02
CA LEU A 221 -11.14 -5.55 3.12
C LEU A 221 -10.52 -4.26 3.68
N GLY A 222 -10.51 -4.05 5.00
CA GLY A 222 -9.85 -2.91 5.61
C GLY A 222 -8.33 -2.93 5.38
N ARG A 223 -7.69 -4.12 5.45
CA ARG A 223 -6.27 -4.26 5.09
C ARG A 223 -6.04 -4.04 3.60
N ALA A 224 -6.88 -4.59 2.74
CA ALA A 224 -6.73 -4.46 1.28
C ALA A 224 -6.90 -3.02 0.77
N GLU A 225 -7.71 -2.19 1.45
CA GLU A 225 -7.93 -0.77 1.10
C GLU A 225 -6.69 0.11 1.35
N TRP A 226 -5.63 -0.39 2.01
CA TRP A 226 -4.37 0.34 2.14
C TRP A 226 -3.62 0.55 0.81
N ILE A 227 -4.06 -0.09 -0.28
CA ILE A 227 -3.64 0.30 -1.64
C ILE A 227 -3.98 1.76 -1.94
N ASP A 228 -5.12 2.25 -1.44
CA ASP A 228 -5.53 3.65 -1.59
C ASP A 228 -4.55 4.57 -0.85
N TYR A 229 -4.15 4.19 0.38
CA TYR A 229 -3.14 4.93 1.14
C TYR A 229 -1.82 5.05 0.37
N ILE A 230 -1.32 3.95 -0.20
CA ILE A 230 -0.10 3.96 -1.01
C ILE A 230 -0.28 4.85 -2.25
N ALA A 231 -1.42 4.75 -2.94
CA ALA A 231 -1.68 5.49 -4.17
C ALA A 231 -1.72 7.02 -3.97
N LEU A 232 -2.07 7.50 -2.77
CA LEU A 232 -2.08 8.93 -2.44
C LEU A 232 -0.72 9.61 -2.64
N PHE A 233 0.38 8.89 -2.41
CA PHE A 233 1.75 9.40 -2.58
C PHE A 233 2.17 9.52 -4.04
N PHE A 234 1.51 8.79 -4.93
CA PHE A 234 1.84 8.72 -6.37
C PHE A 234 0.78 9.36 -7.27
N ASN A 235 -0.25 9.98 -6.68
CA ASN A 235 -1.39 10.54 -7.41
C ASN A 235 -2.15 9.48 -8.26
N LYS A 236 -2.21 8.23 -7.78
CA LYS A 236 -2.79 7.07 -8.49
C LYS A 236 -4.18 6.67 -7.98
N GLU A 237 -4.92 7.58 -7.35
CA GLU A 237 -6.19 7.31 -6.68
C GLU A 237 -7.22 6.59 -7.56
N ALA A 238 -7.40 7.01 -8.82
CA ALA A 238 -8.35 6.37 -9.71
C ALA A 238 -8.01 4.90 -10.02
N ALA A 239 -6.71 4.57 -10.10
CA ALA A 239 -6.28 3.19 -10.32
C ALA A 239 -6.50 2.34 -9.05
N ALA A 240 -6.19 2.91 -7.89
CA ALA A 240 -6.37 2.23 -6.61
C ALA A 240 -7.85 1.91 -6.31
N GLU A 241 -8.75 2.89 -6.49
CA GLU A 241 -10.20 2.68 -6.33
C GLU A 241 -10.74 1.59 -7.26
N GLN A 242 -10.21 1.49 -8.48
CA GLN A 242 -10.59 0.43 -9.40
C GLN A 242 -10.09 -0.94 -8.89
N ILE A 243 -8.80 -1.07 -8.57
CA ILE A 243 -8.20 -2.32 -8.11
C ILE A 243 -8.88 -2.80 -6.82
N PHE A 244 -9.02 -1.91 -5.83
CA PHE A 244 -9.70 -2.22 -4.57
C PHE A 244 -11.17 -2.56 -4.79
N GLY A 245 -11.88 -1.81 -5.64
CA GLY A 245 -13.30 -2.07 -5.94
C GLY A 245 -13.53 -3.44 -6.57
N ASP A 246 -12.64 -3.89 -7.43
CA ASP A 246 -12.67 -5.25 -8.02
C ASP A 246 -12.46 -6.31 -6.93
N ILE A 247 -11.44 -6.14 -6.07
CA ILE A 247 -11.15 -7.03 -4.93
C ILE A 247 -12.34 -7.12 -3.97
N ALA A 248 -12.92 -5.98 -3.59
CA ALA A 248 -14.07 -5.91 -2.68
C ALA A 248 -15.31 -6.59 -3.27
N THR A 249 -15.57 -6.37 -4.56
CA THR A 249 -16.69 -7.00 -5.26
C THR A 249 -16.55 -8.52 -5.29
N GLU A 250 -15.35 -9.04 -5.56
CA GLU A 250 -15.08 -10.48 -5.54
C GLU A 250 -15.19 -11.06 -4.13
N TYR A 251 -14.65 -10.37 -3.12
CA TYR A 251 -14.75 -10.78 -1.72
C TYR A 251 -16.21 -10.90 -1.26
N ASP A 252 -17.04 -9.89 -1.54
CA ASP A 252 -18.46 -9.89 -1.17
C ASP A 252 -19.26 -10.99 -1.89
N ALA A 253 -18.90 -11.30 -3.14
CA ALA A 253 -19.48 -12.42 -3.86
C ALA A 253 -19.12 -13.77 -3.19
N LEU A 254 -17.87 -13.93 -2.75
CA LEU A 254 -17.41 -15.11 -2.02
C LEU A 254 -18.08 -15.23 -0.64
N LEU A 255 -18.26 -14.13 0.10
CA LEU A 255 -19.04 -14.13 1.35
C LEU A 255 -20.47 -14.64 1.12
N THR A 256 -21.11 -14.12 0.08
CA THR A 256 -22.48 -14.52 -0.28
C THR A 256 -22.55 -16.01 -0.63
N LEU A 257 -21.55 -16.52 -1.35
CA LEU A 257 -21.43 -17.94 -1.69
C LEU A 257 -21.19 -18.81 -0.45
N ALA A 258 -20.23 -18.46 0.40
CA ALA A 258 -19.90 -19.19 1.61
C ALA A 258 -21.09 -19.28 2.58
N ALA A 259 -21.91 -18.23 2.66
CA ALA A 259 -23.13 -18.22 3.46
C ALA A 259 -24.19 -19.26 3.02
N THR A 260 -24.06 -19.83 1.82
CA THR A 260 -24.94 -20.92 1.33
C THR A 260 -24.51 -22.32 1.79
N ALA A 261 -23.34 -22.44 2.43
CA ALA A 261 -22.86 -23.70 2.98
C ALA A 261 -23.86 -24.27 4.01
N GLY A 262 -24.20 -25.55 3.87
CA GLY A 262 -25.20 -26.21 4.73
C GLY A 262 -24.65 -26.62 6.09
N GLU A 263 -23.34 -26.86 6.17
CA GLU A 263 -22.62 -27.23 7.39
C GLU A 263 -21.42 -26.31 7.52
N ARG A 264 -20.97 -26.04 8.74
CA ARG A 264 -19.77 -25.23 9.03
C ARG A 264 -18.80 -26.12 9.78
N PRO A 265 -17.68 -26.56 9.17
CA PRO A 265 -16.74 -27.43 9.84
C PRO A 265 -15.96 -26.66 10.91
N THR A 266 -15.56 -27.36 11.97
CA THR A 266 -14.76 -26.80 13.05
C THR A 266 -13.29 -26.66 12.65
N VAL A 267 -12.63 -25.58 13.08
CA VAL A 267 -11.24 -25.30 12.71
C VAL A 267 -10.45 -24.65 13.83
N PHE A 268 -9.17 -24.99 13.90
CA PHE A 268 -8.15 -24.29 14.68
C PHE A 268 -6.88 -24.07 13.84
N THR A 269 -6.00 -23.18 14.32
CA THR A 269 -4.82 -22.75 13.56
C THR A 269 -3.52 -22.84 14.36
N ASN A 270 -2.41 -22.69 13.65
CA ASN A 270 -1.04 -22.64 14.15
C ASN A 270 -0.56 -23.95 14.76
N ALA A 271 0.73 -24.05 15.03
CA ALA A 271 1.35 -25.13 15.79
C ALA A 271 2.25 -24.51 16.87
N PRO A 272 2.56 -25.22 17.97
CA PRO A 272 3.28 -24.62 19.08
C PRO A 272 4.76 -24.38 18.73
N PHE A 273 5.30 -23.27 19.20
CA PHE A 273 6.72 -22.91 19.09
C PHE A 273 7.30 -22.78 20.49
N GLU A 274 8.41 -23.46 20.75
CA GLU A 274 9.06 -23.53 22.08
C GLU A 274 8.09 -23.89 23.23
N GLY A 275 7.10 -24.74 22.94
CA GLY A 275 6.11 -25.22 23.92
C GLY A 275 4.91 -24.28 24.14
N ILE A 276 4.82 -23.16 23.42
CA ILE A 276 3.69 -22.23 23.48
C ILE A 276 2.91 -22.29 22.18
N TRP A 277 1.59 -22.42 22.27
CA TRP A 277 0.68 -22.28 21.15
C TRP A 277 0.18 -20.84 21.05
N TYR A 278 0.63 -20.16 20.00
CA TYR A 278 0.27 -18.76 19.70
C TYR A 278 -1.05 -18.75 18.93
N MET A 279 -2.17 -18.84 19.65
CA MET A 279 -3.50 -18.97 19.06
C MET A 279 -4.10 -17.59 18.75
N PRO A 280 -4.62 -17.32 17.54
CA PRO A 280 -5.31 -16.06 17.26
C PRO A 280 -6.55 -15.88 18.15
N GLY A 281 -6.76 -14.69 18.70
CA GLY A 281 -7.99 -14.36 19.43
C GLY A 281 -9.23 -14.36 18.54
N GLY A 282 -10.42 -14.42 19.13
CA GLY A 282 -11.68 -14.53 18.40
C GLY A 282 -12.08 -13.27 17.62
N ALA A 283 -11.54 -12.11 17.99
CA ALA A 283 -11.71 -10.84 17.27
C ALA A 283 -10.53 -10.53 16.31
N SER A 284 -9.67 -11.50 16.02
CA SER A 284 -8.51 -11.32 15.14
C SER A 284 -8.88 -11.35 13.64
N TYR A 285 -7.97 -10.83 12.82
CA TYR A 285 -8.03 -10.94 11.34
C TYR A 285 -8.19 -12.40 10.87
N THR A 286 -7.44 -13.33 11.46
CA THR A 286 -7.52 -14.76 11.13
C THR A 286 -8.89 -15.35 11.48
N ALA A 287 -9.42 -15.04 12.67
CA ALA A 287 -10.74 -15.51 13.07
C ALA A 287 -11.83 -14.98 12.13
N ARG A 288 -11.72 -13.72 11.67
CA ARG A 288 -12.63 -13.13 10.68
C ARG A 288 -12.60 -13.90 9.36
N LEU A 289 -11.42 -14.15 8.78
CA LEU A 289 -11.29 -14.92 7.54
C LEU A 289 -11.90 -16.32 7.63
N LEU A 290 -11.66 -17.04 8.74
CA LEU A 290 -12.23 -18.37 8.95
C LEU A 290 -13.75 -18.33 9.04
N ALA A 291 -14.31 -17.34 9.75
CA ALA A 291 -15.75 -17.16 9.85
C ALA A 291 -16.38 -16.83 8.49
N ASP A 292 -15.74 -15.94 7.73
CA ASP A 292 -16.13 -15.51 6.39
C ASP A 292 -16.08 -16.66 5.37
N ALA A 293 -15.11 -17.58 5.52
CA ALA A 293 -15.00 -18.81 4.73
C ALA A 293 -16.05 -19.88 5.08
N GLY A 294 -16.93 -19.60 6.04
CA GLY A 294 -17.98 -20.54 6.45
C GLY A 294 -17.51 -21.64 7.40
N ALA A 295 -16.44 -21.43 8.17
CA ALA A 295 -15.98 -22.38 9.19
C ALA A 295 -16.29 -21.88 10.61
N ASP A 296 -16.32 -22.81 11.57
CA ASP A 296 -16.53 -22.54 12.99
C ASP A 296 -15.17 -22.57 13.71
N TYR A 297 -14.58 -21.39 13.89
CA TYR A 297 -13.33 -21.23 14.61
C TYR A 297 -13.53 -21.49 16.11
N LEU A 298 -12.72 -22.39 16.67
CA LEU A 298 -12.94 -22.91 18.03
C LEU A 298 -12.71 -21.89 19.17
N TRP A 299 -12.06 -20.74 18.87
CA TRP A 299 -11.91 -19.61 19.80
C TRP A 299 -12.70 -18.37 19.38
N ALA A 300 -13.73 -18.50 18.54
CA ALA A 300 -14.51 -17.37 18.03
C ALA A 300 -15.17 -16.49 19.12
N ASP A 301 -15.45 -17.05 20.30
CA ASP A 301 -16.05 -16.31 21.43
C ASP A 301 -15.05 -15.46 22.22
N ASP A 302 -13.75 -15.57 21.96
CA ASP A 302 -12.73 -14.73 22.61
C ASP A 302 -12.76 -13.29 22.06
N GLU A 303 -12.75 -12.30 22.95
CA GLU A 303 -12.91 -10.88 22.56
C GLU A 303 -11.58 -10.22 22.14
N SER A 304 -10.45 -10.92 22.23
CA SER A 304 -9.14 -10.33 21.90
C SER A 304 -8.89 -10.33 20.40
N SER A 305 -8.28 -9.25 19.90
CA SER A 305 -7.78 -9.16 18.52
C SER A 305 -6.33 -9.64 18.35
N GLY A 306 -5.65 -9.90 19.48
CA GLY A 306 -4.26 -10.31 19.54
C GLY A 306 -4.07 -11.82 19.61
N THR A 307 -2.97 -12.24 20.23
CA THR A 307 -2.59 -13.65 20.37
C THR A 307 -2.85 -14.14 21.80
N LEU A 308 -3.49 -15.29 21.92
CA LEU A 308 -3.59 -16.08 23.13
C LEU A 308 -2.35 -16.99 23.25
N TYR A 309 -1.84 -17.13 24.47
CA TYR A 309 -0.67 -17.96 24.77
C TYR A 309 -1.13 -19.20 25.52
N LEU A 310 -1.31 -20.30 24.79
CA LEU A 310 -1.87 -21.54 25.32
C LEU A 310 -0.81 -22.64 25.39
N ASP A 311 -0.99 -23.62 26.26
CA ASP A 311 -0.24 -24.87 26.20
C ASP A 311 -0.97 -25.90 25.32
N PHE A 312 -0.30 -27.00 25.01
CA PHE A 312 -0.86 -28.07 24.18
C PHE A 312 -2.16 -28.62 24.77
N GLU A 313 -2.20 -28.83 26.08
CA GLU A 313 -3.29 -29.45 26.81
C GLU A 313 -4.56 -28.58 26.76
N ALA A 314 -4.43 -27.26 26.85
CA ALA A 314 -5.53 -26.32 26.68
C ALA A 314 -6.08 -26.34 25.24
N VAL A 315 -5.21 -26.41 24.23
CA VAL A 315 -5.63 -26.51 22.83
C VAL A 315 -6.30 -27.86 22.56
N PHE A 316 -5.68 -28.95 23.00
CA PHE A 316 -6.19 -30.31 22.80
C PHE A 316 -7.55 -30.52 23.46
N ALA A 317 -7.78 -29.96 24.65
CA ALA A 317 -9.07 -30.05 25.33
C ALA A 317 -10.25 -29.45 24.53
N VAL A 318 -9.97 -28.52 23.60
CA VAL A 318 -10.98 -27.86 22.75
C VAL A 318 -10.98 -28.42 21.33
N ALA A 319 -9.81 -28.70 20.77
CA ALA A 319 -9.62 -28.99 19.35
C ALA A 319 -9.36 -30.46 19.01
N ALA A 320 -9.35 -31.38 19.99
CA ALA A 320 -9.10 -32.81 19.75
C ALA A 320 -9.97 -33.40 18.62
N ASP A 321 -11.24 -33.03 18.58
CA ASP A 321 -12.22 -33.52 17.61
C ASP A 321 -12.45 -32.54 16.43
N ALA A 322 -11.59 -31.54 16.24
CA ALA A 322 -11.76 -30.54 15.17
C ALA A 322 -11.66 -31.17 13.77
N ASP A 323 -12.46 -30.65 12.83
CA ASP A 323 -12.51 -31.15 11.46
C ASP A 323 -11.25 -30.76 10.65
N TYR A 324 -10.72 -29.55 10.87
CA TYR A 324 -9.58 -28.99 10.16
C TYR A 324 -8.54 -28.37 11.09
N TRP A 325 -7.27 -28.47 10.67
CA TRP A 325 -6.13 -27.80 11.29
C TRP A 325 -5.34 -27.01 10.25
N LEU A 326 -5.36 -25.69 10.34
CA LEU A 326 -4.73 -24.81 9.37
C LEU A 326 -3.45 -24.17 9.90
N HIS A 327 -2.61 -23.68 8.99
CA HIS A 327 -1.52 -22.75 9.27
C HIS A 327 -0.46 -23.34 10.20
N VAL A 328 -0.09 -24.60 9.98
CA VAL A 328 0.91 -25.30 10.82
C VAL A 328 2.34 -24.74 10.72
N GLY A 329 2.56 -23.67 9.94
CA GLY A 329 3.79 -22.89 9.98
C GLY A 329 4.98 -23.65 9.38
N TYR A 330 6.02 -23.89 10.19
CA TYR A 330 7.29 -24.47 9.73
C TYR A 330 7.26 -25.98 9.50
N PHE A 331 6.09 -26.63 9.57
CA PHE A 331 5.96 -28.07 9.36
C PHE A 331 5.47 -28.37 7.93
N PRO A 332 6.36 -28.74 7.00
CA PRO A 332 5.95 -28.90 5.61
C PRO A 332 5.19 -30.21 5.36
N THR A 333 5.40 -31.24 6.21
CA THR A 333 4.81 -32.57 6.10
C THR A 333 4.17 -33.06 7.39
N MET A 334 3.26 -34.03 7.26
CA MET A 334 2.62 -34.70 8.40
C MET A 334 3.64 -35.44 9.28
N ALA A 335 4.72 -35.94 8.67
CA ALA A 335 5.81 -36.60 9.39
C ALA A 335 6.59 -35.62 10.26
N ASP A 336 6.80 -34.38 9.81
CA ASP A 336 7.51 -33.35 10.58
C ASP A 336 6.68 -32.92 11.79
N LEU A 337 5.35 -32.78 11.64
CA LEU A 337 4.43 -32.56 12.76
C LEU A 337 4.56 -33.67 13.81
N LEU A 338 4.43 -34.93 13.40
CA LEU A 338 4.48 -36.05 14.32
C LEU A 338 5.86 -36.22 14.98
N ALA A 339 6.94 -35.85 14.28
CA ALA A 339 8.29 -35.87 14.82
C ALA A 339 8.53 -34.75 15.85
N ALA A 340 7.84 -33.61 15.70
CA ALA A 340 7.89 -32.52 16.67
C ALA A 340 7.18 -32.88 17.97
N ASP A 341 5.99 -33.49 17.88
CA ASP A 341 5.25 -34.02 19.02
C ASP A 341 4.32 -35.17 18.58
N GLU A 342 4.52 -36.37 19.14
CA GLU A 342 3.73 -37.55 18.77
C GLU A 342 2.23 -37.37 19.08
N ARG A 343 1.90 -36.49 20.03
CA ARG A 343 0.53 -36.19 20.43
C ARG A 343 -0.25 -35.42 19.36
N PHE A 344 0.41 -34.79 18.39
CA PHE A 344 -0.27 -34.17 17.25
C PHE A 344 -1.06 -35.18 16.42
N GLY A 345 -0.63 -36.46 16.43
CA GLY A 345 -1.37 -37.55 15.81
C GLY A 345 -2.71 -37.88 16.48
N GLU A 346 -2.99 -37.30 17.65
CA GLU A 346 -4.24 -37.51 18.39
C GLU A 346 -5.37 -36.58 17.92
N PHE A 347 -5.08 -35.49 17.17
CA PHE A 347 -6.11 -34.63 16.60
C PHE A 347 -6.87 -35.32 15.46
N ALA A 348 -8.20 -35.20 15.45
CA ALA A 348 -9.05 -35.74 14.39
C ALA A 348 -8.68 -35.17 13.00
N ALA A 349 -8.41 -33.87 12.91
CA ALA A 349 -7.93 -33.22 11.69
C ALA A 349 -6.64 -33.89 11.13
N PHE A 350 -5.69 -34.26 12.01
CA PHE A 350 -4.48 -34.98 11.59
C PHE A 350 -4.81 -36.38 11.06
N GLN A 351 -5.63 -37.13 11.79
CA GLN A 351 -6.02 -38.50 11.43
C GLN A 351 -6.79 -38.57 10.11
N ASN A 352 -7.58 -37.54 9.82
CA ASN A 352 -8.36 -37.43 8.60
C ASN A 352 -7.59 -36.81 7.42
N GLY A 353 -6.35 -36.32 7.65
CA GLY A 353 -5.56 -35.65 6.61
C GLY A 353 -6.04 -34.24 6.25
N ASN A 354 -6.80 -33.60 7.13
CA ASN A 354 -7.34 -32.25 6.97
C ASN A 354 -6.41 -31.18 7.57
N VAL A 355 -5.11 -31.33 7.32
CA VAL A 355 -4.09 -30.40 7.79
C VAL A 355 -3.60 -29.58 6.61
N TRP A 356 -3.59 -28.26 6.76
CA TRP A 356 -3.30 -27.32 5.68
C TRP A 356 -2.29 -26.26 6.11
N ASN A 357 -1.51 -25.77 5.16
CA ASN A 357 -0.56 -24.70 5.40
C ASN A 357 -0.67 -23.61 4.32
N TYR A 358 -0.17 -22.40 4.63
CA TYR A 358 -0.25 -21.21 3.76
C TYR A 358 1.01 -20.99 2.90
N ASP A 359 1.85 -22.00 2.76
CA ASP A 359 3.18 -21.95 2.15
C ASP A 359 3.19 -22.51 0.72
N ALA A 360 2.05 -22.47 0.01
CA ALA A 360 1.95 -22.99 -1.35
C ALA A 360 2.92 -22.29 -2.33
N ILE A 361 3.18 -21.00 -2.09
CA ILE A 361 4.19 -20.22 -2.79
C ILE A 361 5.23 -19.77 -1.77
N THR A 362 6.42 -20.36 -1.87
CA THR A 362 7.56 -20.05 -1.00
C THR A 362 8.81 -19.86 -1.86
N ASN A 363 9.56 -18.79 -1.63
CA ASN A 363 10.83 -18.53 -2.33
C ASN A 363 11.97 -19.41 -1.77
N GLU A 364 13.15 -19.37 -2.40
CA GLU A 364 14.31 -20.18 -1.98
C GLU A 364 14.84 -19.85 -0.57
N ALA A 365 14.53 -18.66 -0.06
CA ALA A 365 14.94 -18.16 1.25
C ALA A 365 13.88 -18.40 2.35
N GLY A 366 12.73 -18.98 2.01
CA GLY A 366 11.63 -19.21 2.96
C GLY A 366 10.64 -18.05 3.10
N GLY A 367 10.71 -17.03 2.23
CA GLY A 367 9.66 -16.02 2.09
C GLY A 367 8.38 -16.65 1.55
N ILE A 368 7.25 -16.35 2.18
CA ILE A 368 5.94 -16.96 1.88
C ILE A 368 5.00 -15.87 1.37
N ASP A 369 4.42 -16.09 0.18
CA ASP A 369 3.60 -15.08 -0.51
C ASP A 369 2.30 -14.72 0.24
N PHE A 370 1.78 -15.65 1.04
CA PHE A 370 0.65 -15.35 1.93
C PHE A 370 0.92 -14.15 2.86
N PHE A 371 2.17 -13.95 3.28
CA PHE A 371 2.58 -12.81 4.10
C PHE A 371 2.99 -11.57 3.28
N GLU A 372 3.16 -11.70 1.97
CA GLU A 372 3.45 -10.58 1.08
C GLU A 372 2.18 -10.04 0.42
N SER A 373 1.45 -10.87 -0.32
CA SER A 373 0.30 -10.44 -1.13
C SER A 373 -1.06 -10.81 -0.55
N GLY A 374 -1.13 -11.74 0.41
CA GLY A 374 -2.40 -12.20 0.98
C GLY A 374 -3.24 -11.10 1.65
N ALA A 375 -2.60 -10.07 2.21
CA ALA A 375 -3.30 -8.92 2.79
C ALA A 375 -3.92 -7.99 1.73
N GLN A 376 -3.29 -7.85 0.56
CA GLN A 376 -3.80 -7.08 -0.57
C GLN A 376 -4.92 -7.82 -1.29
N PHE A 377 -4.84 -9.16 -1.39
CA PHE A 377 -5.80 -10.01 -2.11
C PHE A 377 -6.55 -10.97 -1.16
N PRO A 378 -7.33 -10.45 -0.20
CA PRO A 378 -8.09 -11.29 0.73
C PRO A 378 -9.18 -12.10 0.03
N ASN A 379 -9.65 -11.69 -1.15
CA ASN A 379 -10.55 -12.45 -2.01
C ASN A 379 -9.95 -13.81 -2.40
N LEU A 380 -8.66 -13.85 -2.74
CA LEU A 380 -7.97 -15.09 -3.10
C LEU A 380 -7.73 -15.97 -1.86
N VAL A 381 -7.37 -15.37 -0.72
CA VAL A 381 -7.25 -16.08 0.57
C VAL A 381 -8.59 -16.70 0.97
N LEU A 382 -9.69 -15.94 0.85
CA LEU A 382 -11.03 -16.41 1.16
C LEU A 382 -11.48 -17.52 0.21
N ALA A 383 -11.19 -17.42 -1.09
CA ALA A 383 -11.50 -18.46 -2.07
C ALA A 383 -10.80 -19.79 -1.73
N ASP A 384 -9.51 -19.74 -1.37
CA ASP A 384 -8.78 -20.93 -0.89
C ASP A 384 -9.46 -21.55 0.34
N MET A 385 -9.78 -20.74 1.35
CA MET A 385 -10.41 -21.25 2.56
C MET A 385 -11.82 -21.82 2.31
N ILE A 386 -12.64 -21.17 1.47
CA ILE A 386 -13.94 -21.70 1.05
C ILE A 386 -13.74 -23.04 0.33
N LYS A 387 -12.73 -23.17 -0.53
CA LYS A 387 -12.42 -24.42 -1.22
C LYS A 387 -11.99 -25.52 -0.25
N ILE A 388 -11.21 -25.19 0.78
CA ILE A 388 -10.80 -26.14 1.82
C ILE A 388 -12.02 -26.68 2.58
N PHE A 389 -12.88 -25.79 3.06
CA PHE A 389 -14.00 -26.18 3.92
C PHE A 389 -15.22 -26.70 3.16
N HIS A 390 -15.46 -26.17 1.96
CA HIS A 390 -16.65 -26.40 1.13
C HIS A 390 -16.26 -26.67 -0.34
N PRO A 391 -15.57 -27.78 -0.64
CA PRO A 391 -14.95 -28.02 -1.95
C PRO A 391 -15.91 -28.02 -3.15
N ASP A 392 -17.20 -28.27 -2.90
CA ASP A 392 -18.28 -28.27 -3.89
C ASP A 392 -18.76 -26.85 -4.28
N LEU A 393 -18.49 -25.82 -3.46
CA LEU A 393 -18.88 -24.44 -3.76
C LEU A 393 -17.98 -23.79 -4.81
N LEU A 394 -16.70 -24.20 -4.85
CA LEU A 394 -15.69 -23.69 -5.78
C LEU A 394 -14.96 -24.85 -6.48
N PRO A 395 -15.64 -25.72 -7.24
CA PRO A 395 -15.04 -26.94 -7.79
C PRO A 395 -13.81 -26.68 -8.67
N ASP A 396 -13.81 -25.56 -9.40
CA ASP A 396 -12.78 -25.18 -10.38
C ASP A 396 -11.75 -24.17 -9.84
N HIS A 397 -11.83 -23.77 -8.56
CA HIS A 397 -10.84 -22.89 -7.95
C HIS A 397 -9.55 -23.66 -7.66
N GLU A 398 -8.43 -23.14 -8.14
CA GLU A 398 -7.08 -23.64 -7.87
C GLU A 398 -6.51 -22.87 -6.68
N PHE A 399 -5.89 -23.59 -5.75
CA PHE A 399 -5.31 -22.96 -4.57
C PHE A 399 -4.17 -22.01 -4.93
N VAL A 400 -4.16 -20.84 -4.29
CA VAL A 400 -3.12 -19.81 -4.47
C VAL A 400 -2.12 -19.84 -3.32
N TYR A 401 -2.62 -19.74 -2.09
CA TYR A 401 -1.82 -19.63 -0.88
C TYR A 401 -1.78 -20.91 -0.07
N HIS A 402 -2.87 -21.69 -0.08
CA HIS A 402 -2.98 -22.87 0.76
C HIS A 402 -2.62 -24.16 0.03
N ARG A 403 -1.99 -25.09 0.74
CA ARG A 403 -1.79 -26.47 0.27
C ARG A 403 -2.07 -27.46 1.39
N PRO A 404 -2.51 -28.69 1.08
CA PRO A 404 -2.58 -29.73 2.07
C PRO A 404 -1.17 -30.11 2.53
N VAL A 405 -1.03 -30.41 3.82
CA VAL A 405 0.17 -30.99 4.41
C VAL A 405 0.10 -32.49 4.17
N GLN A 406 1.06 -33.02 3.40
CA GLN A 406 1.09 -34.43 2.99
C GLN A 406 1.90 -35.31 3.93
#